data_AF-A0A2I1EXC9-F1
#
_entry.id   AF-A0A2I1EXC9-F1
#
_cell.length_a   1.000
_cell.length_b   1.000
_cell.length_c   1.000
_cell.angle_alpha   90.00
_cell.angle_beta   90.00
_cell.angle_gamma   90.00
#
_symmetry.space_group_name_H-M   'P 1'
#
loop_
_entity.id
_entity.type
_entity.pdbx_description
1 polymer ?
#
loop_
_entity_poly.entity_id
_entity_poly.type
_entity_poly.pdbx_seq_one_letter_code
_entity_poly.pdbx_strand_id
1 'polypeptide(L)'
;MSEKTFSFNLTQESPFPIGLISNSPWEFCSFEPLIYIYFNILFVIIAYPLYRIIAGFFNWELNDKTPAKHFSDMLALVRYDFIVFVLGGYAATFNWIMILSFYISIFAYGLLAEVPFTKTSLPRWRYWPI
;
A
#
# COMPACT_ATOMS: atom_id res chain seq x y z
N MET A 1 -58.84 11.59 0.67
CA MET A 1 -57.66 10.97 1.32
C MET A 1 -56.49 11.29 0.40
N SER A 2 -55.73 12.34 0.70
CA SER A 2 -54.75 12.94 -0.21
C SER A 2 -53.38 12.34 0.09
N GLU A 3 -52.80 11.64 -0.87
CA GLU A 3 -51.42 11.16 -0.83
C GLU A 3 -50.48 12.37 -0.73
N LYS A 4 -49.83 12.51 0.42
CA LYS A 4 -48.74 13.47 0.58
C LYS A 4 -47.51 12.88 -0.08
N THR A 5 -47.19 13.37 -1.28
CA THR A 5 -45.88 13.19 -1.89
C THR A 5 -44.84 13.86 -1.01
N PHE A 6 -44.02 13.05 -0.34
CA PHE A 6 -42.90 13.53 0.46
C PHE A 6 -41.76 13.89 -0.50
N SER A 7 -41.77 15.11 -1.03
CA SER A 7 -40.66 15.67 -1.79
C SER A 7 -39.50 15.96 -0.84
N PHE A 8 -38.50 15.07 -0.85
CA PHE A 8 -37.24 15.30 -0.13
C PHE A 8 -36.44 16.38 -0.88
N ASN A 9 -36.54 17.63 -0.42
CA ASN A 9 -35.73 18.73 -0.93
C ASN A 9 -34.25 18.50 -0.56
N LEU A 10 -33.45 18.06 -1.54
CA LEU A 10 -31.99 17.95 -1.47
C LEU A 10 -31.30 19.32 -1.58
N THR A 11 -31.70 20.29 -0.76
CA THR A 11 -30.96 21.54 -0.59
C THR A 11 -30.60 21.73 0.87
N GLN A 12 -29.91 20.73 1.42
CA GLN A 12 -29.02 20.97 2.54
C GLN A 12 -27.72 21.49 1.94
N GLU A 13 -27.63 22.81 1.77
CA GLU A 13 -26.36 23.48 1.48
C GLU A 13 -25.42 23.15 2.64
N SER A 14 -24.48 22.24 2.38
CA SER A 14 -23.42 21.92 3.32
C SER A 14 -22.51 23.15 3.46
N PRO A 15 -21.95 23.43 4.64
CA PRO A 15 -21.04 24.56 4.86
C PRO A 15 -19.66 24.34 4.18
N PHE A 16 -19.57 23.36 3.28
CA PHE A 16 -18.35 22.97 2.60
C PHE A 16 -18.46 23.34 1.11
N PRO A 17 -17.39 23.84 0.48
CA PRO A 17 -17.43 24.37 -0.87
C PRO A 17 -17.99 23.33 -1.87
N ILE A 18 -19.05 23.72 -2.57
CA ILE A 18 -19.67 22.97 -3.67
C ILE A 18 -18.63 22.81 -4.77
N GLY A 19 -17.97 21.65 -4.81
CA GLY A 19 -16.89 21.38 -5.75
C GLY A 19 -15.91 20.27 -5.31
N LEU A 20 -16.06 19.72 -4.09
CA LEU A 20 -15.23 18.61 -3.64
C LEU A 20 -16.10 17.41 -3.24
N ILE A 21 -16.14 16.44 -4.16
CA ILE A 21 -16.37 15.02 -3.91
C ILE A 21 -17.86 14.65 -3.67
N SER A 22 -18.65 14.60 -4.75
CA SER A 22 -19.83 13.73 -4.79
C SER A 22 -19.39 12.31 -5.14
N ASN A 23 -18.65 11.64 -4.25
CA ASN A 23 -18.33 10.24 -4.50
C ASN A 23 -19.62 9.43 -4.36
N SER A 24 -20.17 9.00 -5.49
CA SER A 24 -21.17 7.94 -5.45
C SER A 24 -20.56 6.72 -4.74
N PRO A 25 -21.32 5.90 -3.99
CA PRO A 25 -20.78 4.68 -3.38
C PRO A 25 -20.10 3.74 -4.38
N TRP A 26 -20.40 3.92 -5.67
CA TRP A 26 -19.86 3.19 -6.82
C TRP A 26 -18.47 3.66 -7.27
N GLU A 27 -18.01 4.83 -6.83
CA GLU A 27 -16.63 5.29 -7.06
C GLU A 27 -15.63 4.62 -6.11
N PHE A 28 -16.08 4.28 -4.91
CA PHE A 28 -15.40 3.29 -4.07
C PHE A 28 -15.59 1.92 -4.75
N CYS A 29 -14.49 1.22 -5.06
CA CYS A 29 -14.48 0.00 -5.89
C CYS A 29 -14.50 0.23 -7.42
N SER A 30 -14.04 1.38 -7.90
CA SER A 30 -13.71 1.57 -9.32
C SER A 30 -12.42 0.83 -9.69
N PHE A 31 -12.44 0.05 -10.78
CA PHE A 31 -11.29 -0.71 -11.26
C PHE A 31 -10.91 -0.29 -12.67
N GLU A 32 -9.75 0.35 -12.80
CA GLU A 32 -9.16 0.73 -14.08
C GLU A 32 -7.96 -0.20 -14.39
N PRO A 33 -8.07 -1.13 -15.36
CA PRO A 33 -7.08 -2.17 -15.58
C PRO A 33 -5.68 -1.63 -15.91
N LEU A 34 -5.60 -0.53 -16.67
CA LEU A 34 -4.32 0.08 -17.04
C LEU A 34 -3.59 0.66 -15.83
N ILE A 35 -4.30 1.41 -14.98
CA ILE A 35 -3.73 1.96 -13.74
C ILE A 35 -3.31 0.84 -12.81
N TYR A 36 -4.10 -0.23 -12.72
CA TYR A 36 -3.75 -1.42 -11.93
C TYR A 36 -2.46 -2.11 -12.40
N ILE A 37 -2.22 -2.20 -13.72
CA ILE A 37 -0.96 -2.73 -14.26
C ILE A 37 0.22 -1.84 -13.86
N TYR A 38 0.10 -0.51 -14.02
CA TYR A 38 1.14 0.42 -13.59
C TYR A 38 1.41 0.36 -12.09
N PHE A 39 0.35 0.23 -11.29
CA PHE A 39 0.41 0.07 -9.84
C PHE A 39 1.24 -1.18 -9.47
N ASN A 40 0.93 -2.34 -10.04
CA ASN A 40 1.68 -3.58 -9.79
C ASN A 40 3.14 -3.48 -10.23
N ILE A 41 3.42 -2.87 -11.38
CA ILE A 41 4.80 -2.70 -11.86
C ILE A 41 5.61 -1.89 -10.84
N LEU A 42 5.06 -0.77 -10.36
CA LEU A 42 5.75 0.13 -9.43
C LEU A 42 5.87 -0.47 -8.03
N PHE A 43 4.78 -0.98 -7.47
CA PHE A 43 4.73 -1.38 -6.06
C PHE A 43 5.14 -2.83 -5.80
N VAL A 44 5.10 -3.70 -6.82
CA VAL A 44 5.47 -5.12 -6.68
C VAL A 44 6.72 -5.45 -7.49
N ILE A 45 6.69 -5.23 -8.81
CA ILE A 45 7.76 -5.70 -9.70
C ILE A 45 9.07 -4.93 -9.48
N ILE A 46 9.00 -3.60 -9.28
CA ILE A 46 10.18 -2.75 -9.07
C ILE A 46 10.57 -2.74 -7.59
N ALA A 47 9.60 -2.53 -6.69
CA ALA A 47 9.89 -2.34 -5.28
C ALA A 47 10.55 -3.56 -4.62
N TYR A 48 10.11 -4.77 -4.96
CA TYR A 48 10.62 -6.01 -4.37
C TYR A 48 12.12 -6.24 -4.63
N PRO A 49 12.60 -6.26 -5.90
CA PRO A 49 14.03 -6.39 -6.16
C PRO A 49 14.81 -5.18 -5.68
N LEU A 50 14.26 -3.96 -5.78
CA LEU A 50 14.92 -2.75 -5.29
C LEU A 50 15.23 -2.86 -3.80
N TYR A 51 14.26 -3.27 -2.98
CA TYR A 51 14.47 -3.49 -1.55
C TYR A 51 15.58 -4.52 -1.28
N ARG A 52 15.60 -5.64 -2.02
CA ARG A 52 16.62 -6.68 -1.83
C ARG A 52 18.02 -6.20 -2.23
N ILE A 53 18.15 -5.40 -3.29
CA ILE A 53 19.44 -4.83 -3.71
C ILE A 53 19.96 -3.84 -2.66
N ILE A 54 19.10 -2.93 -2.18
CA ILE A 54 19.47 -1.94 -1.15
C ILE A 54 19.86 -2.66 0.14
N ALA A 55 19.02 -3.60 0.59
CA ALA A 55 19.29 -4.38 1.79
C ALA A 55 20.59 -5.20 1.67
N GLY A 56 20.90 -5.75 0.50
CA GLY A 56 22.19 -6.41 0.24
C GLY A 56 23.38 -5.44 0.30
N PHE A 57 23.23 -4.22 -0.25
CA PHE A 57 24.29 -3.20 -0.22
C PHE A 57 24.60 -2.73 1.20
N PHE A 58 23.57 -2.54 2.04
CA PHE A 58 23.72 -2.14 3.44
C PHE A 58 23.98 -3.32 4.41
N ASN A 59 24.09 -4.56 3.91
CA ASN A 59 24.21 -5.77 4.71
C ASN A 59 23.11 -5.92 5.78
N TRP A 60 21.88 -5.56 5.43
CA TRP A 60 20.72 -5.75 6.29
C TRP A 60 20.41 -7.22 6.51
N GLU A 61 19.77 -7.54 7.63
CA GLU A 61 19.38 -8.90 7.95
C GLU A 61 18.24 -9.33 7.00
N LEU A 62 18.62 -10.12 6.00
CA LEU A 62 17.72 -10.66 5.01
C LEU A 62 17.56 -12.16 5.21
N ASN A 63 16.31 -12.64 5.08
CA ASN A 63 16.07 -14.07 5.06
C ASN A 63 16.57 -14.67 3.73
N ASP A 64 17.31 -15.77 3.83
CA ASP A 64 17.71 -16.59 2.68
C ASP A 64 16.48 -17.33 2.13
N LYS A 65 16.15 -17.04 0.87
CA LYS A 65 14.97 -17.55 0.21
C LYS A 65 15.37 -18.18 -1.11
N THR A 66 14.76 -19.33 -1.42
CA THR A 66 14.92 -19.96 -2.72
C THR A 66 14.20 -19.12 -3.80
N PRO A 67 14.60 -19.23 -5.09
CA PRO A 67 13.91 -18.52 -6.17
C PRO A 67 12.41 -18.81 -6.24
N ALA A 68 12.00 -20.05 -5.94
CA ALA A 68 10.58 -20.42 -5.89
C ALA A 68 9.82 -19.66 -4.79
N LYS A 69 10.45 -19.45 -3.63
CA LYS A 69 9.86 -18.70 -2.52
C LYS A 69 9.77 -17.20 -2.85
N HIS A 70 10.76 -16.66 -3.56
CA HIS A 70 10.69 -15.31 -4.11
C HIS A 70 9.50 -15.11 -5.04
N PHE A 71 9.28 -16.04 -5.97
CA PHE A 71 8.13 -15.99 -6.87
C PHE A 71 6.80 -16.10 -6.13
N SER A 72 6.70 -17.02 -5.15
CA SER A 72 5.50 -17.14 -4.31
C SER A 72 5.20 -15.86 -3.52
N ASP A 73 6.23 -15.20 -2.98
CA ASP A 73 6.07 -13.93 -2.24
C ASP A 73 5.58 -12.82 -3.18
N MET A 74 6.12 -12.72 -4.40
CA MET A 74 5.66 -11.74 -5.39
C MET A 74 4.20 -11.99 -5.80
N LEU A 75 3.79 -13.25 -5.99
CA LEU A 75 2.37 -13.57 -6.25
C LEU A 75 1.47 -13.23 -5.07
N ALA A 76 1.93 -13.43 -3.84
CA ALA A 76 1.20 -13.02 -2.65
C ALA A 76 1.04 -11.49 -2.62
N LEU A 77 2.11 -10.74 -2.93
CA LEU A 77 2.06 -9.29 -3.04
C LEU A 77 1.04 -8.83 -4.07
N VAL A 78 1.04 -9.37 -5.29
CA VAL A 78 0.02 -9.02 -6.33
C VAL A 78 -1.41 -9.23 -5.81
N ARG A 79 -1.67 -10.29 -5.04
CA ARG A 79 -3.01 -10.54 -4.46
C ARG A 79 -3.39 -9.50 -3.41
N TYR A 80 -2.46 -9.12 -2.54
CA TYR A 80 -2.70 -8.05 -1.57
C TYR A 80 -2.82 -6.69 -2.25
N ASP A 81 -2.04 -6.46 -3.29
CA ASP A 81 -2.04 -5.24 -4.09
C ASP A 81 -3.40 -5.02 -4.75
N PHE A 82 -4.06 -6.09 -5.22
CA PHE A 82 -5.45 -6.03 -5.70
C PHE A 82 -6.41 -5.50 -4.63
N ILE A 83 -6.33 -6.04 -3.40
CA ILE A 83 -7.19 -5.64 -2.30
C ILE A 83 -6.95 -4.17 -1.95
N VAL A 84 -5.67 -3.78 -1.84
CA VAL A 84 -5.27 -2.40 -1.55
C VAL A 84 -5.73 -1.46 -2.66
N PHE A 85 -5.52 -1.83 -3.93
CA PHE A 85 -5.91 -1.04 -5.10
C PHE A 85 -7.41 -0.73 -5.12
N VAL A 86 -8.23 -1.78 -4.98
CA VAL A 86 -9.69 -1.69 -5.10
C VAL A 86 -10.30 -1.01 -3.87
N LEU A 87 -9.91 -1.41 -2.66
CA LEU A 87 -10.48 -0.84 -1.42
C LEU A 87 -9.92 0.55 -1.10
N GLY A 88 -8.67 0.82 -1.46
CA GLY A 88 -8.03 2.12 -1.28
C GLY A 88 -8.41 3.16 -2.33
N GLY A 89 -9.18 2.77 -3.37
CA GLY A 89 -9.61 3.70 -4.42
C GLY A 89 -8.45 4.25 -5.24
N TYR A 90 -7.40 3.45 -5.45
CA TYR A 90 -6.19 3.89 -6.14
C TYR A 90 -6.39 4.13 -7.63
N ALA A 91 -7.53 3.72 -8.22
CA ALA A 91 -7.91 4.15 -9.56
C ALA A 91 -7.99 5.68 -9.69
N ALA A 92 -8.43 6.40 -8.65
CA ALA A 92 -8.59 7.86 -8.67
C ALA A 92 -7.47 8.62 -7.92
N THR A 93 -6.80 7.96 -6.97
CA THR A 93 -5.81 8.60 -6.07
C THR A 93 -4.35 8.34 -6.45
N PHE A 94 -4.10 7.54 -7.49
CA PHE A 94 -2.76 7.23 -7.97
C PHE A 94 -2.03 8.49 -8.48
N ASN A 95 -1.02 8.94 -7.74
CA ASN A 95 -0.24 10.15 -8.03
C ASN A 95 1.25 9.95 -7.68
N TRP A 96 2.12 10.79 -8.23
CA TRP A 96 3.58 10.72 -8.02
C TRP A 96 3.98 10.87 -6.54
N ILE A 97 3.24 11.68 -5.76
CA ILE A 97 3.49 11.89 -4.33
C ILE A 97 3.36 10.57 -3.58
N MET A 98 2.36 9.78 -3.92
CA MET A 98 2.11 8.48 -3.33
C MET A 98 3.25 7.51 -3.64
N ILE A 99 3.67 7.45 -4.92
CA ILE A 99 4.80 6.61 -5.35
C ILE A 99 6.06 6.98 -4.54
N LEU A 100 6.37 8.28 -4.44
CA LEU A 100 7.54 8.75 -3.71
C LEU A 100 7.45 8.44 -2.21
N SER A 101 6.28 8.67 -1.60
CA SER A 101 6.05 8.36 -0.17
C SER A 101 6.24 6.88 0.13
N PHE A 102 5.81 5.99 -0.76
CA PHE A 102 5.98 4.56 -0.61
C PHE A 102 7.46 4.15 -0.64
N TYR A 103 8.25 4.66 -1.59
CA TYR A 103 9.67 4.31 -1.66
C TYR A 103 10.45 4.84 -0.45
N ILE A 104 10.13 6.04 0.03
CA ILE A 104 10.67 6.56 1.29
C ILE A 104 10.26 5.65 2.46
N SER A 105 9.01 5.20 2.50
CA SER A 105 8.49 4.34 3.57
C SER A 105 9.17 2.98 3.60
N ILE A 106 9.46 2.37 2.44
CA ILE A 106 10.22 1.11 2.36
C ILE A 106 11.60 1.29 2.96
N PHE A 107 12.28 2.37 2.59
CA PHE A 107 13.63 2.63 3.08
C PHE A 107 13.62 2.90 4.59
N ALA A 108 12.69 3.73 5.06
CA ALA A 108 12.49 4.00 6.49
C ALA A 108 12.16 2.73 7.27
N TYR A 109 11.30 1.86 6.71
CA TYR A 109 10.98 0.56 7.31
C TYR A 109 12.22 -0.33 7.41
N GLY A 110 13.06 -0.37 6.37
CA GLY A 110 14.32 -1.11 6.41
C GLY A 110 15.27 -0.62 7.51
N LEU A 111 15.40 0.70 7.68
CA LEU A 111 16.17 1.27 8.80
C LEU A 111 15.59 0.92 10.17
N LEU A 112 14.26 0.91 10.30
CA LEU A 112 13.59 0.50 11.53
C LEU A 112 13.80 -0.98 11.83
N ALA A 113 13.83 -1.85 10.81
CA ALA A 113 14.04 -3.28 10.99
C ALA A 113 15.46 -3.61 11.50
N GLU A 114 16.44 -2.75 11.25
CA GLU A 114 17.83 -2.90 11.70
C GLU A 114 18.05 -2.53 13.18
N VAL A 115 17.03 -2.03 13.88
CA VAL A 115 17.16 -1.68 15.30
C VAL A 115 17.31 -2.98 16.14
N PRO A 116 18.20 -3.03 17.15
CA PRO A 116 18.55 -4.28 17.83
C PRO A 116 17.38 -5.04 18.48
N PHE A 117 16.26 -4.37 18.80
CA PHE A 117 15.06 -5.03 19.33
C PHE A 117 14.08 -5.54 18.26
N THR A 118 14.22 -5.10 17.00
CA THR A 118 13.39 -5.53 15.87
C THR A 118 14.06 -6.58 14.99
N LYS A 119 15.36 -6.81 15.18
CA LYS A 119 16.10 -7.84 14.43
C LYS A 119 15.50 -9.22 14.67
N THR A 120 15.37 -9.98 13.60
CA THR A 120 14.89 -11.37 13.65
C THR A 120 15.94 -12.30 14.26
N SER A 121 17.22 -11.96 14.18
CA SER A 121 18.28 -12.70 14.86
C SER A 121 18.37 -12.28 16.32
N LEU A 122 18.14 -13.24 17.21
CA LEU A 122 18.51 -13.08 18.61
C LEU A 122 20.04 -12.89 18.69
N PRO A 123 20.55 -11.96 19.52
CA PRO A 123 21.97 -11.92 19.84
C PRO A 123 22.41 -13.32 20.26
N ARG A 124 23.56 -13.81 19.77
CA ARG A 124 24.10 -15.09 20.25
C ARG A 124 24.09 -15.06 21.78
N TRP A 125 23.59 -16.12 22.41
CA TRP A 125 23.52 -16.32 23.87
C TRP A 125 24.72 -15.78 24.68
N ARG A 126 25.92 -15.79 24.10
CA ARG A 126 27.16 -15.24 24.66
C ARG A 126 27.15 -13.72 24.90
N TYR A 127 26.25 -12.98 24.26
CA TYR A 127 26.15 -11.51 24.34
C TYR A 127 24.87 -11.04 25.04
N TRP A 128 24.14 -11.93 25.72
CA TRP A 128 23.06 -11.48 26.57
C TRP A 128 23.61 -10.75 27.80
N PRO A 129 23.09 -9.55 28.12
CA PRO A 129 23.41 -8.91 29.40
C PRO A 129 22.89 -9.82 30.52
N ILE A 130 23.80 -10.18 31.43
CA ILE A 130 23.50 -10.90 32.68
C ILE A 130 22.80 -9.94 33.63
#